data_AF-A0A074WM95-F1
#
_entry.id   AF-A0A074WM95-F1
#
_cell.length_a   1.000
_cell.length_b   1.000
_cell.length_c   1.000
_cell.angle_alpha   90.00
_cell.angle_beta   90.00
_cell.angle_gamma   90.00
#
_symmetry.space_group_name_H-M   'P 1'
#
loop_
_entity.id
_entity.type
_entity.pdbx_description
1 polymer ?
#
loop_
_entity_poly.entity_id
_entity_poly.type
_entity_poly.pdbx_seq_one_letter_code
_entity_poly.pdbx_strand_id
1 'polypeptide(L)'
;MANNTTTTPTWQCRECLAKGTTVIFFTKTHMKSHLAIHDYGPFRCTECNFIGRRKETITAHHRASKEVGAGAYRDPDLENRIQREVNRCRLPHQAPWTGSSAIPPHDPAALAAAQGTISPPSPKEEHEEDDNDADEAPPMTLPKIIEEATNAIMPMIGHLGHREDYEKTTDLKFWVEDLQVRLDRIEAAQSFPEVVLRLQRLRGTMELDRHLLTTERDLLALEATIKKIEDLARDAERER
;
A
#
# COMPACT_ATOMS: atom_id res chain seq x y z
N MET A 1 5.17 4.38 47.59
CA MET A 1 4.95 3.11 46.86
C MET A 1 4.96 3.45 45.38
N ALA A 2 5.95 2.97 44.63
CA ALA A 2 6.07 3.27 43.21
C ALA A 2 5.06 2.44 42.42
N ASN A 3 4.11 3.09 41.76
CA ASN A 3 3.13 2.44 40.90
C ASN A 3 3.80 2.10 39.57
N ASN A 4 4.50 0.96 39.54
CA ASN A 4 5.11 0.44 38.33
C ASN A 4 4.05 -0.31 37.52
N THR A 5 3.19 0.41 36.78
CA THR A 5 2.34 -0.21 35.76
C THR A 5 3.24 -0.65 34.61
N THR A 6 3.70 -1.90 34.67
CA THR A 6 4.31 -2.57 33.53
C THR A 6 3.21 -2.76 32.49
N THR A 7 3.09 -1.83 31.55
CA THR A 7 2.13 -1.94 30.44
C THR A 7 2.53 -3.14 29.60
N THR A 8 1.86 -4.28 29.79
CA THR A 8 2.12 -5.49 29.03
C THR A 8 1.61 -5.36 27.60
N PRO A 9 2.41 -5.68 26.57
CA PRO A 9 1.95 -5.66 25.18
C PRO A 9 0.77 -6.62 25.03
N THR A 10 -0.29 -6.15 24.38
CA THR A 10 -1.56 -6.89 24.28
C THR A 10 -1.76 -7.47 22.87
N TRP A 11 -1.05 -6.94 21.87
CA TRP A 11 -1.06 -7.44 20.50
C TRP A 11 0.35 -7.57 19.95
N GLN A 12 0.58 -8.60 19.15
CA GLN A 12 1.80 -8.83 18.39
C GLN A 12 1.41 -9.29 16.98
N CYS A 13 2.02 -8.74 15.94
CA CYS A 13 1.70 -9.15 14.58
C CYS A 13 2.26 -10.55 14.30
N ARG A 14 1.38 -11.49 13.96
CA ARG A 14 1.78 -12.87 13.64
C ARG A 14 2.43 -13.01 12.26
N GLU A 15 2.09 -12.16 11.28
CA GLU A 15 2.75 -12.16 9.97
C GLU A 15 4.20 -11.66 10.10
N CYS A 16 4.43 -10.53 10.77
CA CYS A 16 5.78 -10.05 11.07
C CYS A 16 6.58 -11.10 11.84
N LEU A 17 5.99 -11.69 12.89
CA LEU A 17 6.66 -12.71 13.70
C LEU A 17 7.10 -13.91 12.85
N ALA A 18 6.23 -14.37 11.95
CA ALA A 18 6.58 -15.46 11.04
C ALA A 18 7.66 -15.09 10.02
N LYS A 19 7.82 -13.80 9.70
CA LYS A 19 8.90 -13.26 8.87
C LYS A 19 10.17 -12.92 9.65
N GLY A 20 10.23 -13.21 10.95
CA GLY A 20 11.39 -12.96 11.80
C GLY A 20 11.42 -11.57 12.46
N THR A 21 10.40 -10.75 12.26
CA THR A 21 10.31 -9.39 12.82
C THR A 21 9.28 -9.33 13.95
N THR A 22 9.64 -8.72 15.09
CA THR A 22 8.70 -8.55 16.21
C THR A 22 8.11 -7.15 16.22
N VAL A 23 6.83 -7.03 15.84
CA VAL A 23 6.06 -5.78 15.95
C VAL A 23 4.95 -5.95 16.98
N ILE A 24 4.98 -5.15 18.04
CA ILE A 24 4.08 -5.23 19.20
C ILE A 24 3.30 -3.93 19.39
N PHE A 25 2.08 -4.06 19.92
CA PHE A 25 1.19 -2.95 20.14
C PHE A 25 0.44 -3.10 21.47
N PHE A 26 0.14 -1.95 22.08
CA PHE A 26 -0.61 -1.86 23.34
C PHE A 26 -2.08 -1.54 23.12
N THR A 27 -2.49 -1.23 21.88
CA THR A 27 -3.87 -0.91 21.53
C THR A 27 -4.34 -1.67 20.30
N LYS A 28 -5.63 -2.01 20.28
CA LYS A 28 -6.29 -2.64 19.13
C LYS A 28 -6.21 -1.77 17.89
N THR A 29 -6.33 -0.45 18.06
CA THR A 29 -6.31 0.53 16.96
C THR A 29 -4.98 0.53 16.24
N HIS A 30 -3.85 0.51 16.96
CA HIS A 30 -2.54 0.48 16.32
C HIS A 30 -2.29 -0.85 15.59
N MET A 31 -2.70 -1.98 16.18
CA MET A 31 -2.66 -3.28 15.48
C MET A 31 -3.52 -3.26 14.21
N LYS A 32 -4.74 -2.71 14.28
CA LYS A 32 -5.62 -2.57 13.11
C LYS A 32 -4.97 -1.73 12.00
N SER A 33 -4.40 -0.58 12.35
CA SER A 33 -3.70 0.28 11.39
C SER A 33 -2.48 -0.40 10.79
N HIS A 34 -1.72 -1.15 11.59
CA HIS A 34 -0.55 -1.89 11.14
C HIS A 34 -0.89 -2.94 10.07
N LEU A 35 -2.06 -3.60 10.12
CA LEU A 35 -2.43 -4.56 9.08
C LEU A 35 -2.50 -3.95 7.67
N ALA A 36 -2.54 -2.63 7.53
CA ALA A 36 -2.44 -1.96 6.22
C ALA A 36 -1.15 -2.27 5.46
N ILE A 37 -0.05 -2.54 6.18
CA ILE A 37 1.22 -2.94 5.58
C ILE A 37 1.12 -4.36 5.00
N HIS A 38 0.16 -5.15 5.51
CA HIS A 38 -0.09 -6.53 5.14
C HIS A 38 -1.23 -6.71 4.11
N ASP A 39 -1.56 -5.65 3.37
CA ASP A 39 -2.65 -5.63 2.39
C ASP A 39 -4.03 -5.91 3.00
N TYR A 40 -4.23 -5.48 4.24
CA TYR A 40 -5.57 -5.36 4.82
C TYR A 40 -6.05 -3.92 4.70
N GLY A 41 -7.26 -3.74 4.20
CA GLY A 41 -7.87 -2.42 4.08
C GLY A 41 -9.37 -2.56 3.88
N PRO A 42 -10.19 -1.61 4.34
CA PRO A 42 -11.64 -1.73 4.24
C PRO A 42 -12.18 -1.24 2.88
N PHE A 43 -11.34 -0.66 2.02
CA PHE A 43 -11.76 -0.15 0.71
C PHE A 43 -11.33 -1.09 -0.40
N ARG A 44 -12.20 -1.30 -1.38
CA ARG A 44 -11.93 -2.12 -2.57
C ARG A 44 -12.24 -1.34 -3.85
N CYS A 45 -11.49 -1.64 -4.91
CA CYS A 45 -11.84 -1.24 -6.28
C CYS A 45 -13.14 -1.93 -6.73
N THR A 46 -13.97 -1.25 -7.52
CA THR A 46 -15.19 -1.86 -8.09
C THR A 46 -14.88 -2.87 -9.19
N GLU A 47 -13.78 -2.67 -9.93
CA GLU A 47 -13.44 -3.47 -11.12
C GLU A 47 -12.39 -4.56 -10.85
N CYS A 48 -11.61 -4.43 -9.76
CA CYS A 48 -10.56 -5.40 -9.43
C CYS A 48 -10.45 -5.69 -7.92
N ASN A 49 -9.61 -6.67 -7.58
CA ASN A 49 -9.37 -7.08 -6.18
C ASN A 49 -8.36 -6.18 -5.44
N PHE A 50 -8.06 -4.98 -5.95
CA PHE A 50 -7.17 -4.06 -5.26
C PHE A 50 -7.84 -3.50 -4.00
N ILE A 51 -7.12 -3.60 -2.87
CA ILE A 51 -7.61 -3.21 -1.54
C ILE A 51 -6.78 -2.05 -0.98
N GLY A 52 -7.43 -0.99 -0.53
CA GLY A 52 -6.82 0.19 0.05
C GLY A 52 -7.16 0.34 1.53
N ARG A 53 -6.19 0.81 2.32
CA ARG A 53 -6.47 1.23 3.71
C ARG A 53 -7.32 2.51 3.77
N ARG A 54 -7.24 3.34 2.72
CA ARG A 54 -7.99 4.58 2.56
C ARG A 54 -8.64 4.62 1.16
N LYS A 55 -9.71 5.41 1.01
CA LYS A 55 -10.44 5.55 -0.25
C LYS A 55 -9.55 6.14 -1.35
N GLU A 56 -8.71 7.09 -0.97
CA GLU A 56 -7.79 7.81 -1.84
C GLU A 56 -6.73 6.89 -2.45
N THR A 57 -6.32 5.82 -1.74
CA THR A 57 -5.41 4.80 -2.27
C THR A 57 -6.02 4.09 -3.47
N ILE A 58 -7.33 3.80 -3.43
CA ILE A 58 -8.05 3.19 -4.55
C ILE A 58 -8.23 4.20 -5.69
N THR A 59 -8.54 5.47 -5.37
CA THR A 59 -8.65 6.53 -6.38
C THR A 59 -7.33 6.71 -7.15
N ALA A 60 -6.19 6.70 -6.45
CA ALA A 60 -4.88 6.75 -7.09
C ALA A 60 -4.65 5.51 -7.97
N HIS A 61 -4.98 4.31 -7.47
CA HIS A 61 -4.90 3.07 -8.25
C HIS A 61 -5.75 3.11 -9.53
N HIS A 62 -7.00 3.59 -9.47
CA HIS A 62 -7.85 3.76 -10.64
C HIS A 62 -7.21 4.70 -11.68
N ARG A 63 -6.72 5.88 -11.25
CA ARG A 63 -6.07 6.83 -12.17
C ARG A 63 -4.88 6.22 -12.91
N ALA A 64 -4.14 5.32 -12.26
CA ALA A 64 -3.01 4.63 -12.88
C ALA A 64 -3.42 3.43 -13.75
N SER A 65 -4.50 2.73 -13.40
CA SER A 65 -4.87 1.45 -14.04
C SER A 65 -5.76 1.62 -15.28
N LYS A 66 -6.14 2.87 -15.64
CA LYS A 66 -7.04 3.20 -16.78
C LYS A 66 -8.38 2.44 -16.78
N GLU A 67 -8.78 1.83 -15.66
CA GLU A 67 -10.04 1.11 -15.52
C GLU A 67 -11.22 2.08 -15.65
N VAL A 68 -11.93 2.04 -16.78
CA VAL A 68 -13.01 2.98 -17.07
C VAL A 68 -14.18 2.76 -16.12
N GLY A 69 -14.55 3.79 -15.34
CA GLY A 69 -15.67 3.71 -14.41
C GLY A 69 -15.34 3.05 -13.08
N ALA A 70 -14.05 2.81 -12.77
CA ALA A 70 -13.65 2.23 -11.49
C ALA A 70 -13.83 3.22 -10.33
N GLY A 71 -14.39 2.71 -9.24
CA GLY A 71 -14.64 3.46 -8.01
C GLY A 71 -14.02 2.79 -6.79
N ALA A 72 -14.11 3.47 -5.65
CA ALA A 72 -13.70 2.97 -4.35
C ALA A 72 -14.93 2.79 -3.47
N TYR A 73 -15.16 1.58 -2.98
CA TYR A 73 -16.24 1.30 -2.04
C TYR A 73 -15.72 0.67 -0.76
N ARG A 74 -16.43 0.91 0.34
CA ARG A 74 -16.15 0.26 1.61
C ARG A 74 -16.80 -1.11 1.60
N ASP A 75 -16.00 -2.16 1.73
CA ASP A 75 -16.42 -3.55 1.69
C ASP A 75 -16.57 -4.08 3.14
N PRO A 76 -17.79 -4.43 3.60
CA PRO A 76 -18.01 -5.00 4.93
C PRO A 76 -17.22 -6.30 5.19
N ASP A 77 -17.01 -7.12 4.17
CA ASP A 77 -16.29 -8.38 4.32
C ASP A 77 -14.80 -8.19 4.53
N LEU A 78 -14.24 -7.12 3.96
CA LEU A 78 -12.87 -6.71 4.24
C LEU A 78 -12.71 -6.18 5.67
N GLU A 79 -13.69 -5.43 6.19
CA GLU A 79 -13.70 -4.99 7.58
C GLU A 79 -13.78 -6.19 8.54
N ASN A 80 -14.61 -7.20 8.22
CA ASN A 80 -14.66 -8.46 8.96
C ASN A 80 -13.33 -9.22 8.89
N ARG A 81 -12.67 -9.24 7.71
CA ARG A 81 -11.33 -9.84 7.53
C ARG A 81 -10.29 -9.15 8.42
N ILE A 82 -10.27 -7.82 8.46
CA ILE A 82 -9.41 -7.04 9.36
C ILE A 82 -9.68 -7.41 10.82
N GLN A 83 -10.95 -7.42 11.24
CA GLN A 83 -11.30 -7.67 12.63
C GLN A 83 -10.91 -9.08 13.10
N ARG A 84 -11.07 -10.09 12.23
CA ARG A 84 -10.59 -11.46 12.51
C ARG A 84 -9.08 -11.49 12.68
N GLU A 85 -8.35 -10.79 11.83
CA GLU A 85 -6.88 -10.79 11.89
C GLU A 85 -6.34 -10.05 13.11
N VAL A 86 -6.92 -8.90 13.48
CA VAL A 86 -6.59 -8.20 14.73
C VAL A 86 -6.79 -9.09 15.95
N ASN A 87 -7.86 -9.88 15.96
CA ASN A 87 -8.14 -10.81 17.06
C ASN A 87 -7.11 -11.95 17.13
N ARG A 88 -6.66 -12.46 15.98
CA ARG A 88 -5.60 -13.47 15.87
C ARG A 88 -4.23 -12.98 16.32
N CYS A 89 -3.98 -11.68 16.19
CA CYS A 89 -2.78 -11.00 16.65
C CYS A 89 -2.80 -10.63 18.14
N ARG A 90 -3.90 -10.86 18.87
CA ARG A 90 -3.96 -10.65 20.32
C ARG A 90 -3.11 -11.70 21.03
N LEU A 91 -2.36 -11.29 22.05
CA LEU A 91 -1.55 -12.19 22.87
C LEU A 91 -2.39 -12.89 23.96
N PRO A 92 -2.10 -14.18 24.25
CA PRO A 92 -1.24 -15.08 23.48
C PRO A 92 -1.88 -15.42 22.11
N HIS A 93 -1.07 -15.59 21.07
CA HIS A 93 -1.59 -15.93 19.74
C HIS A 93 -2.39 -17.23 19.80
N GLN A 94 -3.58 -17.22 19.18
CA GLN A 94 -4.42 -18.41 19.10
C GLN A 94 -3.89 -19.46 18.12
N ALA A 95 -3.16 -19.03 17.09
CA ALA A 95 -2.55 -19.89 16.09
C ALA A 95 -1.34 -19.20 15.42
N PRO A 96 -0.33 -19.93 14.93
CA PRO A 96 0.80 -19.37 14.17
C PRO A 96 0.35 -18.92 12.79
N TRP A 97 0.97 -17.89 12.22
CA TRP A 97 0.66 -17.42 10.87
C TRP A 97 0.91 -18.49 9.81
N THR A 98 -0.08 -18.74 8.96
CA THR A 98 -0.04 -19.73 7.88
C THR A 98 -0.18 -19.08 6.50
N GLY A 99 0.01 -17.77 6.42
CA GLY A 99 -0.25 -16.97 5.22
C GLY A 99 -1.48 -16.07 5.34
N SER A 100 -1.58 -15.10 4.41
CA SER A 100 -2.70 -14.15 4.37
C SER A 100 -4.01 -14.86 4.16
N SER A 101 -5.03 -14.47 4.94
CA SER A 101 -6.39 -14.96 4.69
C SER A 101 -6.83 -14.53 3.30
N ALA A 102 -7.44 -15.44 2.54
CA ALA A 102 -7.95 -15.18 1.20
C ALA A 102 -8.82 -13.90 1.20
N ILE A 103 -8.68 -13.13 0.12
CA ILE A 103 -9.54 -11.97 -0.12
C ILE A 103 -10.95 -12.52 -0.40
N PRO A 104 -11.98 -12.14 0.38
CA PRO A 104 -13.34 -12.56 0.08
C PRO A 104 -13.77 -12.02 -1.29
N PRO A 105 -14.70 -12.71 -2.00
CA PRO A 105 -15.29 -12.18 -3.22
C PRO A 105 -16.00 -10.84 -2.94
N HIS A 106 -16.35 -10.11 -4.00
CA HIS A 106 -17.08 -8.85 -3.86
C HIS A 106 -18.43 -9.08 -3.17
N ASP A 107 -18.78 -8.22 -2.22
CA ASP A 107 -20.15 -8.15 -1.70
C ASP A 107 -21.06 -7.59 -2.80
N PRO A 108 -22.05 -8.36 -3.30
CA PRO A 108 -22.86 -7.95 -4.45
C PRO A 108 -23.70 -6.70 -4.17
N ALA A 109 -24.15 -6.51 -2.93
CA ALA A 109 -25.01 -5.39 -2.56
C ALA A 109 -24.21 -4.09 -2.41
N ALA A 110 -23.04 -4.16 -1.77
CA ALA A 110 -22.12 -3.04 -1.63
C ALA A 110 -21.54 -2.62 -2.99
N LEU A 111 -21.23 -3.59 -3.87
CA LEU A 111 -20.77 -3.32 -5.23
C LEU A 111 -21.87 -2.64 -6.07
N ALA A 112 -23.10 -3.16 -6.06
CA ALA A 112 -24.22 -2.56 -6.78
C ALA A 112 -24.53 -1.14 -6.29
N ALA A 113 -24.49 -0.91 -4.97
CA ALA A 113 -24.66 0.42 -4.39
C ALA A 113 -23.54 1.38 -4.82
N ALA A 114 -22.30 0.91 -4.88
CA ALA A 114 -21.17 1.72 -5.33
C ALA A 114 -21.30 2.08 -6.82
N GLN A 115 -21.59 1.12 -7.69
CA GLN A 115 -21.72 1.33 -9.13
C GLN A 115 -22.91 2.24 -9.48
N GLY A 116 -24.01 2.19 -8.73
CA GLY A 116 -25.15 3.10 -8.90
C GLY A 116 -24.86 4.57 -8.59
N THR A 117 -23.73 4.88 -7.94
CA THR A 117 -23.30 6.26 -7.63
C THR A 117 -22.24 6.80 -8.59
N ILE A 118 -21.75 5.95 -9.51
CA ILE A 118 -20.77 6.33 -10.51
C ILE A 118 -21.58 6.90 -11.69
N SER A 119 -21.54 8.22 -11.88
CA SER A 119 -22.12 8.82 -13.08
C SER A 119 -21.55 8.15 -14.32
N PRO A 120 -22.36 7.85 -15.35
CA PRO A 120 -21.83 7.47 -16.65
C PRO A 120 -20.82 8.53 -17.08
N PRO A 121 -19.67 8.15 -17.66
CA PRO A 121 -18.77 9.14 -18.21
C PRO A 121 -19.55 9.97 -19.24
N SER A 122 -19.50 11.30 -19.11
CA SER A 122 -19.84 12.19 -20.22
C SER A 122 -19.03 11.72 -21.44
N PRO A 123 -19.59 11.74 -22.66
CA PRO A 123 -18.83 11.42 -23.86
C PRO A 123 -17.59 12.31 -23.87
N LYS A 124 -16.41 11.72 -23.74
CA LYS A 124 -15.17 12.48 -23.88
C LYS A 124 -15.05 12.82 -25.35
N GLU A 125 -14.91 14.12 -25.65
CA GLU A 125 -14.39 14.56 -26.93
C GLU A 125 -13.10 13.79 -27.19
N GLU A 126 -13.06 13.15 -28.35
CA GLU A 126 -11.88 12.49 -28.89
C GLU A 126 -10.85 13.60 -29.12
N HIS A 127 -9.94 13.81 -28.17
CA HIS A 127 -8.75 14.57 -28.45
C HIS A 127 -7.82 13.62 -29.20
N GLU A 128 -7.76 13.79 -30.52
CA GLU A 128 -6.62 13.34 -31.33
C GLU A 128 -5.38 13.99 -30.69
N GLU A 129 -4.59 13.19 -29.98
CA GLU A 129 -3.22 13.56 -29.64
C GLU A 129 -2.38 13.19 -30.86
N ASP A 130 -1.86 14.22 -31.52
CA ASP A 130 -0.85 14.10 -32.57
C ASP A 130 0.31 13.23 -32.07
N ASP A 131 0.51 12.09 -32.74
CA ASP A 131 1.71 11.28 -32.64
C ASP A 131 2.93 12.16 -32.99
N ASN A 132 3.72 12.54 -32.00
CA ASN A 132 5.06 13.07 -32.22
C ASN A 132 6.09 12.32 -31.37
N ASP A 133 6.93 11.58 -32.09
CA ASP A 133 8.28 11.10 -31.77
C ASP A 133 8.50 10.55 -30.35
N ALA A 134 8.20 9.26 -30.19
CA ALA A 134 8.75 8.46 -29.11
C ALA A 134 10.11 7.89 -29.52
N ASP A 135 11.18 8.41 -28.92
CA ASP A 135 12.39 7.64 -28.67
C ASP A 135 11.96 6.31 -28.00
N GLU A 136 12.10 5.21 -28.73
CA GLU A 136 11.72 3.87 -28.30
C GLU A 136 12.64 3.45 -27.15
N ALA A 137 12.20 3.72 -25.92
CA ALA A 137 12.91 3.31 -24.71
C ALA A 137 13.07 1.77 -24.72
N PRO A 138 14.25 1.23 -24.41
CA PRO A 138 14.50 -0.20 -24.52
C PRO A 138 13.54 -1.01 -23.67
N PRO A 139 13.08 -2.19 -24.14
CA PRO A 139 12.12 -3.02 -23.42
C PRO A 139 12.66 -3.38 -22.03
N MET A 140 11.85 -3.15 -21.00
CA MET A 140 12.24 -3.37 -19.62
C MET A 140 11.83 -4.76 -19.16
N THR A 141 12.81 -5.56 -18.75
CA THR A 141 12.54 -6.88 -18.16
C THR A 141 12.01 -6.73 -16.73
N LEU A 142 11.15 -7.66 -16.28
CA LEU A 142 10.62 -7.66 -14.91
C LEU A 142 11.72 -7.52 -13.82
N PRO A 143 12.86 -8.24 -13.89
CA PRO A 143 13.94 -8.06 -12.92
C PRO A 143 14.52 -6.64 -12.91
N LYS A 144 14.62 -5.99 -14.07
CA LYS A 144 15.12 -4.62 -14.20
C LYS A 144 14.16 -3.60 -13.58
N ILE A 145 12.85 -3.80 -13.76
CA ILE A 145 11.83 -2.94 -13.12
C ILE A 145 11.91 -3.06 -11.60
N ILE A 146 12.04 -4.28 -11.08
CA ILE A 146 12.19 -4.54 -9.63
C ILE A 146 13.46 -3.85 -9.11
N GLU A 147 14.59 -4.02 -9.79
CA GLU A 147 15.86 -3.39 -9.42
C GLU A 147 15.76 -1.85 -9.40
N GLU A 148 15.21 -1.25 -10.45
CA GLU A 148 15.03 0.21 -10.52
C GLU A 148 14.07 0.73 -9.44
N ALA A 149 13.03 -0.03 -9.10
CA ALA A 149 12.14 0.30 -7.99
C ALA A 149 12.88 0.28 -6.65
N THR A 150 13.65 -0.78 -6.37
CA THR A 150 14.47 -0.87 -5.16
C THR A 150 15.45 0.29 -5.03
N ASN A 151 16.15 0.61 -6.12
CA ASN A 151 17.11 1.71 -6.16
C ASN A 151 16.46 3.09 -5.94
N ALA A 152 15.19 3.27 -6.33
CA ALA A 152 14.45 4.52 -6.10
C ALA A 152 14.00 4.70 -4.65
N ILE A 153 13.75 3.60 -3.91
CA ILE A 153 13.08 3.62 -2.59
C ILE A 153 14.10 3.51 -1.45
N MET A 154 15.11 2.65 -1.57
CA MET A 154 16.11 2.38 -0.52
C MET A 154 16.80 3.64 0.04
N PRO A 155 17.22 4.64 -0.78
CA PRO A 155 17.85 5.85 -0.25
C PRO A 155 16.94 6.64 0.69
N MET A 156 15.63 6.64 0.43
CA MET A 156 14.64 7.32 1.27
C MET A 156 14.46 6.60 2.60
N ILE A 157 14.27 5.28 2.57
CA ILE A 157 14.14 4.46 3.79
C ILE A 157 15.38 4.67 4.68
N GLY A 158 16.58 4.62 4.09
CA GLY A 158 17.83 4.86 4.81
C GLY A 158 17.90 6.27 5.39
N HIS A 159 17.60 7.30 4.59
CA HIS A 159 17.64 8.68 5.07
C HIS A 159 16.68 8.92 6.25
N LEU A 160 15.45 8.44 6.14
CA LEU A 160 14.42 8.62 7.17
C LEU A 160 14.72 7.81 8.44
N GLY A 161 15.29 6.61 8.29
CA GLY A 161 15.71 5.76 9.41
C GLY A 161 16.86 6.33 10.25
N HIS A 162 17.62 7.29 9.70
CA HIS A 162 18.71 7.99 10.39
C HIS A 162 18.34 9.38 10.91
N ARG A 163 17.06 9.80 10.80
CA ARG A 163 16.62 11.10 11.31
C ARG A 163 16.63 11.13 12.84
N GLU A 164 16.95 12.30 13.41
CA GLU A 164 16.98 12.51 14.86
C GLU A 164 15.62 12.36 15.57
N ASP A 165 14.52 12.48 14.82
CA ASP A 165 13.14 12.32 15.30
C ASP A 165 12.52 10.96 14.94
N TYR A 166 13.29 10.08 14.30
CA TYR A 166 12.88 8.71 13.98
C TYR A 166 12.49 7.92 15.22
N GLU A 167 13.28 8.02 16.29
CA GLU A 167 12.96 7.36 17.58
C GLU A 167 11.91 8.11 18.39
N LYS A 168 11.65 9.39 18.07
CA LYS A 168 10.75 10.27 18.84
C LYS A 168 9.30 10.16 18.38
N THR A 169 9.06 9.75 17.14
CA THR A 169 7.72 9.67 16.56
C THR A 169 7.40 8.24 16.14
N THR A 170 6.39 7.65 16.78
CA THR A 170 5.94 6.30 16.44
C THR A 170 5.44 6.21 14.99
N ASP A 171 4.82 7.28 14.49
CA ASP A 171 4.20 7.29 13.17
C ASP A 171 5.23 7.29 12.02
N LEU A 172 6.33 8.05 12.16
CA LEU A 172 7.42 8.04 11.18
C LEU A 172 8.10 6.67 11.14
N LYS A 173 8.38 6.10 12.32
CA LYS A 173 8.94 4.75 12.43
C LYS A 173 8.05 3.69 11.76
N PHE A 174 6.75 3.71 12.05
CA PHE A 174 5.80 2.79 11.41
C PHE A 174 5.73 2.98 9.90
N TRP A 175 5.83 4.22 9.42
CA TRP A 175 5.81 4.49 8.00
C TRP A 175 7.07 4.00 7.29
N VAL A 176 8.27 4.19 7.86
CA VAL A 176 9.52 3.64 7.30
C VAL A 176 9.48 2.09 7.28
N GLU A 177 8.98 1.46 8.34
CA GLU A 177 8.76 0.01 8.38
C GLU A 177 7.74 -0.44 7.31
N ASP A 178 6.66 0.32 7.09
CA ASP A 178 5.67 0.06 6.02
C ASP A 178 6.31 0.17 4.62
N LEU A 179 7.16 1.18 4.38
CA LEU A 179 7.89 1.34 3.13
C LEU A 179 8.82 0.15 2.88
N GLN A 180 9.55 -0.32 3.90
CA GLN A 180 10.43 -1.49 3.78
C GLN A 180 9.63 -2.76 3.46
N VAL A 181 8.53 -3.04 4.16
CA VAL A 181 7.70 -4.22 3.89
C VAL A 181 7.10 -4.21 2.48
N ARG A 182 6.74 -3.02 1.97
CA ARG A 182 6.25 -2.87 0.59
C ARG A 182 7.35 -3.07 -0.44
N LEU A 183 8.57 -2.64 -0.14
CA LEU A 183 9.73 -2.88 -0.97
C LEU A 183 10.04 -4.39 -1.06
N ASP A 184 10.11 -5.09 0.07
CA ASP A 184 10.31 -6.56 0.11
C ASP A 184 9.25 -7.29 -0.73
N ARG A 185 8.02 -6.75 -0.76
CA ARG A 185 6.95 -7.28 -1.62
C ARG A 185 7.21 -6.97 -3.09
N ILE A 186 7.64 -5.77 -3.47
CA ILE A 186 8.01 -5.48 -4.87
C ILE A 186 9.09 -6.46 -5.34
N GLU A 187 10.10 -6.71 -4.51
CA GLU A 187 11.19 -7.66 -4.79
C GLU A 187 10.71 -9.10 -4.98
N ALA A 188 9.65 -9.49 -4.28
CA ALA A 188 9.04 -10.81 -4.40
C ALA A 188 8.03 -10.94 -5.57
N ALA A 189 7.92 -9.97 -6.48
CA ALA A 189 6.97 -10.02 -7.59
C ALA A 189 7.41 -11.01 -8.67
N GLN A 190 6.48 -11.86 -9.12
CA GLN A 190 6.73 -12.91 -10.10
C GLN A 190 6.12 -12.60 -11.48
N SER A 191 5.37 -11.50 -11.60
CA SER A 191 4.70 -11.10 -12.85
C SER A 191 4.57 -9.58 -12.97
N PHE A 192 4.45 -9.08 -14.21
CA PHE A 192 4.22 -7.65 -14.47
C PHE A 192 2.93 -7.11 -13.82
N PRO A 193 1.76 -7.79 -13.89
CA PRO A 193 0.56 -7.31 -13.20
C PRO A 193 0.75 -7.18 -11.68
N GLU A 194 1.50 -8.09 -11.07
CA GLU A 194 1.80 -8.04 -9.64
C GLU A 194 2.71 -6.87 -9.27
N VAL A 195 3.76 -6.61 -10.05
CA VAL A 195 4.68 -5.48 -9.80
C VAL A 195 3.97 -4.14 -9.99
N VAL A 196 3.12 -4.00 -11.01
CA VAL A 196 2.31 -2.79 -11.23
C VAL A 196 1.44 -2.49 -10.01
N LEU A 197 0.68 -3.48 -9.53
CA LEU A 197 -0.20 -3.30 -8.37
C LEU A 197 0.59 -2.92 -7.11
N ARG A 198 1.77 -3.49 -6.91
CA ARG A 198 2.65 -3.18 -5.76
C ARG A 198 3.21 -1.76 -5.85
N LEU A 199 3.68 -1.33 -7.02
CA LEU A 199 4.18 0.02 -7.27
C LEU A 199 3.09 1.08 -7.08
N GLN A 200 1.89 0.86 -7.65
CA GLN A 200 0.74 1.75 -7.47
C GLN A 200 0.35 1.89 -6.00
N ARG A 201 0.39 0.79 -5.23
CA ARG A 201 0.09 0.78 -3.80
C ARG A 201 1.13 1.55 -2.98
N LEU A 202 2.40 1.37 -3.30
CA LEU A 202 3.49 2.10 -2.67
C LEU A 202 3.32 3.60 -2.88
N ARG A 203 3.11 4.02 -4.14
CA ARG A 203 2.85 5.42 -4.48
C ARG A 203 1.71 6.01 -3.66
N GLY A 204 0.55 5.36 -3.66
CA GLY A 204 -0.62 5.86 -2.93
C GLY A 204 -0.38 5.96 -1.42
N THR A 205 0.50 5.13 -0.86
CA THR A 205 0.90 5.20 0.55
C THR A 205 1.80 6.41 0.81
N MET A 206 2.76 6.65 -0.08
CA MET A 206 3.70 7.78 -0.04
C MET A 206 2.97 9.13 -0.14
N GLU A 207 2.01 9.26 -1.06
CA GLU A 207 1.18 10.47 -1.19
C GLU A 207 0.36 10.77 0.07
N LEU A 208 -0.22 9.72 0.66
CA LEU A 208 -1.09 9.80 1.82
C LEU A 208 -0.36 10.15 3.12
N ASP A 209 0.86 9.67 3.28
CA ASP A 209 1.67 9.86 4.49
C ASP A 209 2.73 10.95 4.32
N ARG A 210 2.68 11.72 3.23
CA ARG A 210 3.54 12.90 2.99
C ARG A 210 3.60 13.87 4.17
N HIS A 211 2.49 13.99 4.93
CA HIS A 211 2.40 14.87 6.09
C HIS A 211 3.35 14.48 7.25
N LEU A 212 3.89 13.26 7.25
CA LEU A 212 4.91 12.82 8.21
C LEU A 212 6.28 13.42 7.91
N LEU A 213 6.49 13.96 6.71
CA LEU A 213 7.70 14.64 6.30
C LEU A 213 7.60 16.14 6.59
N THR A 214 8.51 16.63 7.40
CA THR A 214 8.53 18.02 7.87
C THR A 214 9.61 18.87 7.22
N THR A 215 10.58 18.27 6.54
CA THR A 215 11.68 19.00 5.90
C THR A 215 11.44 19.10 4.39
N GLU A 216 11.84 20.23 3.80
CA GLU A 216 11.76 20.46 2.35
C GLU A 216 12.56 19.42 1.57
N ARG A 217 13.74 19.04 2.10
CA ARG A 217 14.58 17.98 1.53
C ARG A 217 13.84 16.64 1.44
N ASP A 218 13.14 16.23 2.50
CA ASP A 218 12.40 14.97 2.50
C ASP A 218 11.22 15.00 1.54
N LEU A 219 10.50 16.13 1.47
CA LEU A 219 9.38 16.31 0.56
C LEU A 219 9.82 16.25 -0.91
N LEU A 220 10.93 16.90 -1.27
CA LEU A 220 11.51 16.84 -2.61
C LEU A 220 11.96 15.41 -2.97
N ALA A 221 12.60 14.71 -2.02
CA ALA A 221 12.95 13.31 -2.21
C ALA A 221 11.70 12.45 -2.43
N LEU A 222 10.62 12.70 -1.67
CA LEU A 222 9.34 12.00 -1.79
C LEU A 222 8.74 12.16 -3.19
N GLU A 223 8.67 13.39 -3.67
CA GLU A 223 8.11 13.71 -4.99
C GLU A 223 8.93 13.08 -6.12
N ALA A 224 10.26 13.11 -6.03
CA ALA A 224 11.14 12.45 -6.99
C ALA A 224 10.93 10.92 -7.01
N THR A 225 10.86 10.27 -5.85
CA THR A 225 10.62 8.83 -5.76
C THR A 225 9.22 8.46 -6.25
N ILE A 226 8.19 9.24 -5.90
CA ILE A 226 6.81 9.05 -6.41
C ILE A 226 6.80 9.07 -7.93
N LYS A 227 7.40 10.08 -8.55
CA LYS A 227 7.46 10.20 -10.01
C LYS A 227 8.17 9.01 -10.65
N LYS A 228 9.30 8.57 -10.10
CA LYS A 228 10.03 7.41 -10.62
C LYS A 228 9.22 6.11 -10.49
N ILE A 229 8.48 5.92 -9.41
CA ILE A 229 7.57 4.78 -9.23
C ILE A 229 6.43 4.82 -10.26
N GLU A 230 5.90 6.00 -10.59
CA GLU A 230 4.88 6.15 -11.64
C GLU A 230 5.41 5.78 -13.02
N ASP A 231 6.62 6.22 -13.36
CA ASP A 231 7.28 5.87 -14.61
C ASP A 231 7.47 4.36 -14.72
N LEU A 232 8.01 3.72 -13.67
CA LEU A 232 8.22 2.27 -13.62
C LEU A 232 6.92 1.47 -13.71
N ALA A 233 5.84 1.96 -13.09
CA ALA A 233 4.53 1.32 -13.19
C ALA A 233 3.96 1.41 -14.62
N ARG A 234 4.19 2.54 -15.33
CA ARG A 234 3.82 2.68 -16.74
C ARG A 234 4.65 1.78 -17.65
N ASP A 235 5.95 1.70 -17.40
CA ASP A 235 6.86 0.80 -18.11
C ASP A 235 6.40 -0.66 -17.96
N ALA A 236 6.12 -1.09 -16.74
CA ALA A 236 5.63 -2.44 -16.46
C ALA A 236 4.27 -2.75 -17.12
N GLU A 237 3.38 -1.76 -17.25
CA GLU A 237 2.09 -1.94 -17.92
C GLU A 237 2.24 -2.04 -19.45
N ARG A 238 3.25 -1.40 -20.05
CA ARG A 238 3.53 -1.52 -21.49
C ARG A 238 4.04 -2.91 -21.87
N GLU A 239 4.72 -3.58 -20.95
CA GLU A 239 5.32 -4.91 -21.13
C GLU A 239 4.35 -6.07 -20.79
N ARG A 240 3.11 -5.74 -20.36
CA ARG A 240 2.06 -6.69 -19.96
C ARG A 240 1.37 -7.34 -21.16
#